data_AF-A0A537Y9F3-F1
#
_entry.id   AF-A0A537Y9F3-F1
#
_cell.length_a   1.000
_cell.length_b   1.000
_cell.length_c   1.000
_cell.angle_alpha   90.00
_cell.angle_beta   90.00
_cell.angle_gamma   90.00
#
_symmetry.space_group_name_H-M   'P 1'
#
loop_
_entity.id
_entity.type
_entity.pdbx_description
1 polymer ?
#
loop_
_entity_poly.entity_id
_entity_poly.type
_entity_poly.pdbx_seq_one_letter_code
_entity_poly.pdbx_strand_id
1 'polypeptide(L)'
;MTRHATAGAFVFCRFADSRWRLGLIEHPRLGRWMVPGGHVEDDECQATAALREVEEESGLTGVRLLEAPAPALPTGFPSTHARVPLPWWIIQQQVPADNHLPEGHVHVDHQYVALVDDPEPVRAPAHPFAWYRPHELSELSDLRNPGVAGEAPSTTPARLHAAPPGNPRCGRRMRVQVLPLGYRAACPVCQAAARTQERGQSNMPA
;
A
#
# COMPACT_ATOMS: atom_id res chain seq x y z
N MET A 1 20.05 24.05 12.51
CA MET A 1 18.82 23.32 12.17
C MET A 1 19.20 21.91 11.77
N THR A 2 18.75 20.93 12.56
CA THR A 2 19.08 19.51 12.38
C THR A 2 18.47 18.98 11.08
N ARG A 3 19.18 18.07 10.41
CA ARG A 3 18.75 17.41 9.17
C ARG A 3 18.76 15.90 9.40
N HIS A 4 17.62 15.26 9.18
CA HIS A 4 17.52 13.80 9.21
C HIS A 4 17.34 13.27 7.79
N ALA A 5 17.96 12.13 7.50
CA ALA A 5 17.64 11.40 6.29
C ALA A 5 16.33 10.66 6.51
N THR A 6 15.39 10.86 5.58
CA THR A 6 14.16 10.06 5.49
C THR A 6 14.10 9.41 4.12
N ALA A 7 13.29 8.37 4.00
CA ALA A 7 13.07 7.71 2.73
C ALA A 7 11.65 7.16 2.63
N GLY A 8 11.10 7.18 1.42
CA GLY A 8 9.76 6.67 1.11
C GLY A 8 9.65 6.19 -0.33
N ALA A 9 8.56 5.51 -0.65
CA ALA A 9 8.37 4.93 -1.98
C ALA A 9 6.96 5.07 -2.54
N PHE A 10 6.89 5.52 -3.79
CA PHE A 10 5.68 5.40 -4.62
C PHE A 10 5.58 3.96 -5.13
N VAL A 11 4.76 3.15 -4.47
CA VAL A 11 4.58 1.73 -4.81
C VAL A 11 3.44 1.56 -5.82
N PHE A 12 3.75 1.00 -6.98
CA PHE A 12 2.77 0.71 -8.02
C PHE A 12 2.53 -0.78 -8.19
N CYS A 13 1.26 -1.16 -8.38
CA CYS A 13 0.87 -2.53 -8.72
C CYS A 13 0.00 -2.51 -9.97
N ARG A 14 0.20 -3.50 -10.85
CA ARG A 14 -0.66 -3.72 -12.03
C ARG A 14 -1.73 -4.74 -11.70
N PHE A 15 -2.98 -4.31 -11.69
CA PHE A 15 -4.12 -5.14 -11.32
C PHE A 15 -4.58 -6.02 -12.49
N ALA A 16 -5.48 -6.97 -12.20
CA ALA A 16 -6.05 -7.89 -13.19
C ALA A 16 -6.77 -7.20 -14.37
N ASP A 17 -7.20 -5.95 -14.20
CA ASP A 17 -7.74 -5.11 -15.28
C ASP A 17 -6.64 -4.44 -16.13
N SER A 18 -5.39 -4.90 -15.99
CA SER A 18 -4.19 -4.38 -16.66
C SER A 18 -3.86 -2.92 -16.34
N ARG A 19 -4.51 -2.32 -15.33
CA ARG A 19 -4.29 -0.92 -14.93
C ARG A 19 -3.37 -0.82 -13.71
N TRP A 20 -2.59 0.24 -13.70
CA TRP A 20 -1.72 0.60 -12.58
C TRP A 20 -2.49 1.34 -11.49
N ARG A 21 -2.10 1.08 -10.23
CA ARG A 21 -2.59 1.78 -9.05
C ARG A 21 -1.42 2.11 -8.13
N LEU A 22 -1.55 3.20 -7.38
CA LEU A 22 -0.59 3.65 -6.36
C LEU A 22 -1.07 3.20 -4.98
N GLY A 23 -0.19 2.54 -4.22
CA GLY A 23 -0.45 2.20 -2.83
C GLY A 23 -0.15 3.38 -1.92
N LEU A 24 -1.07 3.71 -1.02
CA LEU A 24 -0.94 4.79 -0.04
C LEU A 24 -1.35 4.30 1.35
N ILE A 25 -0.79 4.93 2.37
CA ILE A 25 -1.18 4.77 3.78
C ILE A 25 -1.85 6.03 4.31
N GLU A 26 -2.78 5.89 5.25
CA GLU A 26 -3.33 7.01 6.00
C GLU A 26 -2.39 7.36 7.15
N HIS A 27 -1.67 8.47 7.03
CA HIS A 27 -0.65 8.88 7.99
C HIS A 27 -1.29 9.22 9.35
N PRO A 28 -0.93 8.53 10.45
CA PRO A 28 -1.69 8.54 11.71
C PRO A 28 -1.74 9.92 12.37
N ARG A 29 -0.66 10.71 12.25
CA ARG A 29 -0.59 12.08 12.82
C ARG A 29 -1.21 13.15 11.94
N LEU A 30 -1.23 12.94 10.62
CA LEU A 30 -1.59 14.00 9.66
C LEU A 30 -3.01 13.83 9.13
N GLY A 31 -3.59 12.63 9.25
CA GLY A 31 -4.92 12.31 8.72
C GLY A 31 -4.99 12.52 7.21
N ARG A 32 -3.93 12.11 6.50
CA ARG A 32 -3.79 12.28 5.04
C ARG A 32 -3.22 11.01 4.43
N TRP A 33 -3.62 10.74 3.20
CA TRP A 33 -3.06 9.65 2.41
C TRP A 33 -1.69 10.05 1.85
N MET A 34 -0.68 9.24 2.13
CA MET A 34 0.71 9.51 1.79
C MET A 34 1.39 8.22 1.32
N VAL A 35 2.51 8.35 0.63
CA VAL A 35 3.38 7.20 0.38
C VAL A 35 3.95 6.68 1.70
N PRO A 36 4.17 5.37 1.84
CA PRO A 36 4.90 4.84 2.99
C PRO A 36 6.31 5.40 3.07
N GLY A 37 6.80 5.68 4.28
CA GLY A 37 8.14 6.21 4.47
C GLY A 37 8.39 6.76 5.88
N GLY A 38 9.68 6.87 6.23
CA GLY A 38 10.11 7.21 7.57
C GLY A 38 11.58 7.56 7.67
N HIS A 39 12.08 7.56 8.91
CA HIS A 39 13.49 7.87 9.18
C HIS A 39 14.39 6.72 8.74
N VAL A 40 15.58 7.09 8.28
CA VAL A 40 16.64 6.13 7.97
C VAL A 40 17.38 5.81 9.27
N GLU A 41 17.44 4.53 9.61
CA GLU A 41 18.15 4.05 10.81
C GLU A 41 19.69 4.07 10.62
N ASP A 42 20.43 3.99 11.72
CA ASP A 42 21.90 4.15 11.72
C ASP A 42 22.64 3.03 10.95
N ASP A 43 22.04 1.83 10.86
CA ASP A 43 22.64 0.64 10.26
C ASP A 43 22.11 0.33 8.85
N GLU A 44 21.34 1.24 8.25
CA GLU A 44 20.75 1.03 6.94
C GLU A 44 21.02 2.17 5.94
N CYS A 45 20.78 1.88 4.66
CA CYS A 45 20.78 2.91 3.62
C CYS A 45 19.35 3.36 3.31
N GLN A 46 19.20 4.49 2.62
CA GLN A 46 17.90 5.10 2.33
C GLN A 46 17.00 4.18 1.49
N ALA A 47 17.59 3.36 0.61
CA ALA A 47 16.83 2.39 -0.17
C ALA A 47 16.30 1.24 0.70
N THR A 48 17.07 0.81 1.68
CA THR A 48 16.65 -0.20 2.68
C THR A 48 15.53 0.36 3.55
N ALA A 49 15.69 1.59 4.05
CA ALA A 49 14.68 2.28 4.84
C ALA A 49 13.34 2.37 4.09
N ALA A 50 13.36 2.80 2.82
CA ALA A 50 12.14 2.89 2.02
C ALA A 50 11.43 1.54 1.86
N LEU A 51 12.17 0.44 1.69
CA LEU A 51 11.58 -0.90 1.59
C LEU A 51 11.05 -1.39 2.93
N ARG A 52 11.78 -1.17 4.03
CA ARG A 52 11.36 -1.51 5.40
C ARG A 52 10.05 -0.80 5.75
N GLU A 53 10.00 0.52 5.56
CA GLU A 53 8.83 1.35 5.85
C GLU A 53 7.62 0.93 5.01
N VAL A 54 7.80 0.64 3.72
CA VAL A 54 6.71 0.06 2.91
C VAL A 54 6.22 -1.24 3.52
N GLU A 55 7.11 -2.15 3.90
CA GLU A 55 6.73 -3.44 4.47
C GLU A 55 6.01 -3.27 5.82
N GLU A 56 6.47 -2.38 6.69
CA GLU A 56 5.92 -2.12 8.03
C GLU A 56 4.56 -1.42 7.96
N GLU A 57 4.47 -0.34 7.19
CA GLU A 57 3.28 0.51 7.17
C GLU A 57 2.16 -0.06 6.29
N SER A 58 2.50 -0.79 5.22
CA SER A 58 1.51 -1.35 4.27
C SER A 58 1.35 -2.86 4.32
N GLY A 59 2.27 -3.59 4.96
CA GLY A 59 2.28 -5.06 4.99
C GLY A 59 2.62 -5.74 3.66
N LEU A 60 2.97 -4.97 2.61
CA LEU A 60 3.39 -5.51 1.31
C LEU A 60 4.78 -6.14 1.40
N THR A 61 4.97 -7.27 0.72
CA THR A 61 6.30 -7.90 0.55
C THR A 61 6.61 -8.12 -0.93
N GLY A 62 7.87 -8.39 -1.25
CA GLY A 62 8.30 -8.58 -2.64
C GLY A 62 8.33 -7.29 -3.46
N VAL A 63 8.33 -6.14 -2.79
CA VAL A 63 8.45 -4.80 -3.41
C VAL A 63 9.85 -4.65 -4.01
N ARG A 64 9.91 -4.18 -5.26
CA ARG A 64 11.16 -3.92 -5.98
C ARG A 64 11.26 -2.46 -6.37
N LEU A 65 12.36 -1.81 -5.99
CA LEU A 65 12.65 -0.45 -6.42
C LEU A 65 12.96 -0.43 -7.93
N LEU A 66 12.39 0.55 -8.63
CA LEU A 66 12.78 0.88 -9.99
C LEU A 66 14.03 1.75 -9.96
N GLU A 67 15.07 1.30 -10.65
CA GLU A 67 16.31 2.07 -10.74
C GLU A 67 16.08 3.39 -11.48
N ALA A 68 16.47 4.49 -10.84
CA ALA A 68 16.56 5.77 -11.53
C ALA A 68 17.64 5.68 -12.64
N PRO A 69 17.39 6.24 -13.84
CA PRO A 69 18.36 6.24 -14.92
C PRO A 69 19.66 6.93 -14.48
N ALA A 70 20.76 6.19 -14.45
CA ALA A 70 22.07 6.73 -14.11
C ALA A 70 23.20 5.95 -14.80
N PRO A 71 24.35 6.60 -15.07
CA PRO A 71 25.49 5.91 -15.65
C PRO A 71 25.98 4.78 -14.75
N ALA A 72 26.62 3.78 -15.38
CA ALA A 72 27.33 2.75 -14.65
C ALA A 72 28.49 3.35 -13.86
N LEU A 73 28.97 2.61 -12.85
CA LEU A 73 30.21 2.97 -12.16
C LEU A 73 31.37 3.02 -13.18
N PRO A 74 32.31 3.97 -13.04
CA PRO A 74 33.45 4.07 -13.94
C PRO A 74 34.25 2.76 -14.04
N THR A 75 34.86 2.52 -15.19
CA THR A 75 35.79 1.38 -15.34
C THR A 75 36.95 1.51 -14.35
N GLY A 76 37.26 0.43 -13.63
CA GLY A 76 38.28 0.44 -12.58
C GLY A 76 37.80 0.89 -11.21
N PHE A 77 36.51 1.20 -11.04
CA PHE A 77 35.94 1.44 -9.71
C PHE A 77 36.11 0.17 -8.83
N PRO A 78 36.51 0.30 -7.55
CA PRO A 78 36.81 -0.87 -6.73
C PRO A 78 35.63 -1.84 -6.64
N SER A 79 35.88 -3.11 -6.94
CA SER A 79 34.85 -4.16 -6.92
C SER A 79 34.30 -4.46 -5.52
N THR A 80 34.96 -3.95 -4.48
CA THR A 80 34.50 -4.02 -3.08
C THR A 80 33.34 -3.07 -2.77
N HIS A 81 33.05 -2.11 -3.65
CA HIS A 81 31.99 -1.13 -3.44
C HIS A 81 30.77 -1.52 -4.29
N ALA A 82 29.60 -1.59 -3.65
CA ALA A 82 28.34 -1.79 -4.32
C ALA A 82 27.62 -0.44 -4.49
N ARG A 83 26.94 -0.28 -5.63
CA ARG A 83 26.03 0.84 -5.82
C ARG A 83 24.76 0.59 -5.01
N VAL A 84 24.37 1.57 -4.20
CA VAL A 84 23.04 1.61 -3.57
C VAL A 84 22.02 2.12 -4.61
N PRO A 85 20.77 1.61 -4.62
CA PRO A 85 19.72 2.14 -5.48
C PRO A 85 19.61 3.66 -5.34
N LEU A 86 19.54 4.35 -6.48
CA LEU A 86 19.37 5.80 -6.47
C LEU A 86 17.91 6.16 -6.29
N PRO A 87 17.58 7.16 -5.45
CA PRO A 87 16.24 7.71 -5.42
C PRO A 87 15.94 8.42 -6.74
N TRP A 88 14.65 8.51 -7.07
CA TRP A 88 14.18 9.31 -8.19
C TRP A 88 14.23 10.80 -7.85
N TRP A 89 13.97 11.14 -6.59
CA TRP A 89 14.07 12.51 -6.08
C TRP A 89 14.69 12.54 -4.70
N ILE A 90 15.46 13.60 -4.44
CA ILE A 90 15.87 13.98 -3.08
C ILE A 90 15.31 15.38 -2.85
N ILE A 91 14.46 15.54 -1.84
CA ILE A 91 13.84 16.83 -1.50
C ILE A 91 14.22 17.25 -0.08
N GLN A 92 14.18 18.56 0.18
CA GLN A 92 14.24 19.07 1.54
C GLN A 92 12.85 19.49 1.98
N GLN A 93 12.36 18.85 3.04
CA GLN A 93 11.08 19.15 3.64
C GLN A 93 11.30 19.79 5.01
N GLN A 94 10.70 20.96 5.19
CA GLN A 94 10.65 21.60 6.49
C GLN A 94 9.52 20.97 7.30
N VAL A 95 9.86 20.28 8.39
CA VAL A 95 8.86 19.61 9.25
C VAL A 95 8.76 20.29 10.62
N PRO A 96 7.57 20.30 11.23
CA PRO A 96 7.42 20.67 12.63
C PRO A 96 8.06 19.61 13.53
N ALA A 97 7.98 19.81 14.85
CA ALA A 97 8.36 18.78 15.81
C ALA A 97 7.64 17.45 15.54
N ASP A 98 8.36 16.35 15.69
CA ASP A 98 7.84 15.00 15.51
C ASP A 98 8.30 14.07 16.63
N ASN A 99 8.18 12.76 16.42
CA ASN A 99 8.55 11.77 17.43
C ASN A 99 10.07 11.61 17.58
N HIS A 100 10.88 12.24 16.72
CA HIS A 100 12.34 12.19 16.74
C HIS A 100 12.95 13.47 17.32
N LEU A 101 12.38 14.64 17.01
CA LEU A 101 12.86 15.93 17.53
C LEU A 101 11.71 16.81 18.05
N PRO A 102 11.87 17.41 19.26
CA PRO A 102 10.87 18.27 19.86
C PRO A 102 10.80 19.67 19.23
N GLU A 103 11.75 20.04 18.38
CA GLU A 103 11.75 21.25 17.55
C GLU A 103 11.56 20.96 16.05
N GLY A 104 11.16 22.00 15.32
CA GLY A 104 11.11 21.94 13.87
C GLY A 104 12.49 21.70 13.27
N HIS A 105 12.59 20.77 12.33
CA HIS A 105 13.83 20.31 11.71
C HIS A 105 13.60 20.01 10.23
N VAL A 106 14.63 19.51 9.54
CA VAL A 106 14.56 19.26 8.10
C VAL A 106 14.67 17.77 7.85
N HIS A 107 13.75 17.26 7.04
CA HIS A 107 13.89 15.95 6.40
C HIS A 107 14.58 16.14 5.04
N VAL A 108 15.67 15.41 4.83
CA VAL A 108 16.28 15.20 3.52
C VAL A 108 15.74 13.88 3.00
N ASP A 109 14.69 14.00 2.19
CA ASP A 109 13.79 12.91 1.89
C ASP A 109 14.11 12.27 0.55
N HIS A 110 14.41 10.97 0.59
CA HIS A 110 14.84 10.16 -0.55
C HIS A 110 13.64 9.38 -1.08
N GLN A 111 13.10 9.81 -2.21
CA GLN A 111 11.88 9.29 -2.78
C GLN A 111 12.18 8.29 -3.89
N TYR A 112 11.68 7.07 -3.73
CA TYR A 112 11.83 5.97 -4.68
C TYR A 112 10.52 5.70 -5.42
N VAL A 113 10.64 5.06 -6.60
CA VAL A 113 9.50 4.45 -7.29
C VAL A 113 9.69 2.95 -7.18
N ALA A 114 8.63 2.22 -6.85
CA ALA A 114 8.69 0.78 -6.65
C ALA A 114 7.53 0.07 -7.33
N LEU A 115 7.73 -1.21 -7.63
CA LEU A 115 6.70 -2.12 -8.15
C LEU A 115 6.46 -3.26 -7.18
N VAL A 116 5.23 -3.74 -7.14
CA VAL A 116 4.86 -5.02 -6.52
C VAL A 116 3.94 -5.79 -7.45
N ASP A 117 4.11 -7.12 -7.50
CA ASP A 117 3.31 -7.99 -8.35
C ASP A 117 2.04 -8.48 -7.63
N ASP A 118 2.11 -8.69 -6.31
CA ASP A 118 0.97 -9.05 -5.47
C ASP A 118 0.47 -7.83 -4.67
N PRO A 119 -0.77 -7.37 -4.89
CA PRO A 119 -1.32 -6.21 -4.19
C PRO A 119 -1.73 -6.50 -2.74
N GLU A 120 -1.71 -7.76 -2.30
CA GLU A 120 -2.23 -8.16 -1.00
C GLU A 120 -1.15 -8.05 0.10
N PRO A 121 -1.43 -7.31 1.19
CA PRO A 121 -0.59 -7.35 2.37
C PRO A 121 -0.49 -8.77 2.94
N VAL A 122 0.72 -9.24 3.17
CA VAL A 122 0.96 -10.57 3.78
C VAL A 122 0.93 -10.52 5.30
N ARG A 123 1.03 -9.32 5.87
CA ARG A 123 0.91 -9.03 7.31
C ARG A 123 -0.04 -7.86 7.54
N ALA A 124 -0.52 -7.74 8.77
CA ALA A 124 -1.36 -6.62 9.17
C ALA A 124 -0.58 -5.30 8.99
N PRO A 125 -1.07 -4.37 8.15
CA PRO A 125 -0.44 -3.06 7.98
C PRO A 125 -0.46 -2.27 9.29
N ALA A 126 0.62 -1.54 9.62
CA ALA A 126 0.60 -0.65 10.78
C ALA A 126 -0.40 0.51 10.62
N HIS A 127 -0.70 0.89 9.37
CA HIS A 127 -1.59 2.00 9.02
C HIS A 127 -2.66 1.55 8.01
N PRO A 128 -3.85 2.20 7.97
CA PRO A 128 -4.81 1.93 6.91
C PRO A 128 -4.16 2.09 5.54
N PHE A 129 -4.19 1.02 4.73
CA PHE A 129 -3.54 0.95 3.43
C PHE A 129 -4.58 0.72 2.32
N ALA A 130 -4.42 1.41 1.19
CA ALA A 130 -5.31 1.26 0.04
C ALA A 130 -4.64 1.56 -1.30
N TRP A 131 -5.20 1.01 -2.37
CA TRP A 131 -4.76 1.17 -3.76
C TRP A 131 -5.63 2.18 -4.51
N TYR A 132 -5.00 3.18 -5.11
CA TYR A 132 -5.67 4.28 -5.79
C TYR A 132 -5.32 4.35 -7.28
N ARG A 133 -6.34 4.58 -8.10
CA ARG A 133 -6.21 4.91 -9.52
C ARG A 133 -5.90 6.40 -9.68
N PRO A 134 -5.31 6.80 -10.82
CA PRO A 134 -4.97 8.20 -11.03
C PRO A 134 -6.12 9.21 -10.85
N HIS A 135 -7.35 8.85 -11.25
CA HIS A 135 -8.51 9.75 -11.09
C HIS A 135 -9.04 9.83 -9.66
N GLU A 136 -8.72 8.87 -8.81
CA GLU A 136 -9.13 8.86 -7.40
C GLU A 136 -8.21 9.77 -6.57
N LEU A 137 -7.01 10.11 -7.07
CA LEU A 137 -6.02 10.91 -6.33
C LEU A 137 -6.47 12.36 -6.11
N SER A 138 -7.25 12.95 -7.03
CA SER A 138 -7.77 14.31 -6.84
C SER A 138 -8.77 14.40 -5.69
N GLU A 139 -9.45 13.29 -5.37
CA GLU A 139 -10.39 13.24 -4.25
C GLU A 139 -9.66 13.14 -2.89
N LEU A 140 -8.40 12.68 -2.90
CA LEU A 140 -7.57 12.59 -1.69
C LEU A 140 -7.06 13.95 -1.21
N SER A 141 -6.84 14.90 -2.12
CA SER A 141 -6.48 16.27 -1.74
C SER A 141 -7.60 17.00 -0.99
N ASP A 142 -8.85 16.60 -1.23
CA ASP A 142 -10.05 17.14 -0.57
C ASP A 142 -10.30 16.50 0.80
N LEU A 143 -9.66 15.35 1.10
CA LEU A 143 -9.67 14.70 2.41
C LEU A 143 -8.64 15.28 3.39
N ARG A 144 -8.25 16.56 3.23
CA ARG A 144 -7.55 17.27 4.30
C ARG A 144 -8.46 17.26 5.52
N ASN A 145 -8.13 16.47 6.53
CA ASN A 145 -8.78 16.51 7.82
C ASN A 145 -8.70 17.96 8.37
N PRO A 146 -9.83 18.68 8.48
CA PRO A 146 -9.82 20.06 8.96
C PRO A 146 -9.75 20.05 10.48
N GLY A 147 -8.53 20.10 11.05
CA GLY A 147 -8.32 20.21 12.51
C GLY A 147 -8.44 18.85 13.23
N VAL A 148 -7.59 18.53 14.18
CA VAL A 148 -7.73 18.99 15.57
C VAL A 148 -9.20 19.26 15.93
N ALA A 149 -9.76 18.32 16.69
CA ALA A 149 -11.03 18.33 17.43
C ALA A 149 -12.33 18.13 16.63
N GLY A 150 -12.88 16.91 16.78
CA GLY A 150 -14.33 16.69 16.85
C GLY A 150 -15.02 16.39 15.53
N GLU A 151 -15.53 15.16 15.44
CA GLU A 151 -16.56 14.69 14.48
C GLU A 151 -16.11 14.38 13.04
N ALA A 152 -16.07 13.09 12.73
CA ALA A 152 -15.76 12.55 11.41
C ALA A 152 -16.89 12.86 10.40
N PRO A 153 -16.59 13.36 9.20
CA PRO A 153 -17.59 13.45 8.14
C PRO A 153 -17.97 12.05 7.64
N SER A 154 -19.28 11.83 7.50
CA SER A 154 -19.94 10.54 7.26
C SER A 154 -19.90 10.02 5.82
N THR A 155 -19.02 10.55 4.96
CA THR A 155 -18.90 10.10 3.57
C THR A 155 -17.56 9.42 3.34
N THR A 156 -17.51 8.15 3.73
CA THR A 156 -16.43 7.24 3.33
C THR A 156 -16.45 7.09 1.81
N PRO A 157 -15.41 7.48 1.06
CA PRO A 157 -15.32 7.16 -0.36
C PRO A 157 -15.37 5.63 -0.52
N ALA A 158 -16.01 5.16 -1.58
CA ALA A 158 -16.28 3.74 -1.80
C ALA A 158 -14.98 2.92 -1.70
N ARG A 159 -14.78 2.29 -0.54
CA ARG A 159 -13.66 1.40 -0.26
C ARG A 159 -13.73 0.27 -1.28
N LEU A 160 -12.78 0.23 -2.22
CA LEU A 160 -12.49 -1.00 -2.93
C LEU A 160 -11.80 -1.92 -1.94
N HIS A 161 -12.62 -2.64 -1.17
CA HIS A 161 -12.16 -3.83 -0.45
C HIS A 161 -11.43 -4.73 -1.45
N ALA A 162 -10.29 -5.29 -1.01
CA ALA A 162 -9.59 -6.35 -1.72
C ALA A 162 -10.60 -7.34 -2.29
N ALA A 163 -10.38 -7.78 -3.54
CA ALA A 163 -11.28 -8.74 -4.16
C ALA A 163 -11.33 -9.98 -3.23
N PRO A 164 -12.54 -10.47 -2.89
CA PRO A 164 -12.64 -11.65 -2.03
C PRO A 164 -11.83 -12.80 -2.65
N PRO A 165 -11.11 -13.60 -1.84
CA PRO A 165 -10.43 -14.78 -2.35
C PRO A 165 -11.42 -15.67 -3.13
N GLY A 166 -10.93 -16.33 -4.18
CA GLY A 166 -11.73 -17.28 -4.95
C GLY A 166 -12.30 -18.39 -4.05
N ASN A 167 -13.44 -18.97 -4.42
CA ASN A 167 -14.03 -20.04 -3.62
C ASN A 167 -13.03 -21.22 -3.51
N PRO A 168 -12.66 -21.67 -2.30
CA PRO A 168 -11.60 -22.67 -2.11
C PRO A 168 -11.93 -24.03 -2.75
N ARG A 169 -13.20 -24.30 -3.08
CA ARG A 169 -13.65 -25.51 -3.75
C ARG A 169 -13.52 -25.47 -5.28
N CYS A 170 -13.52 -24.29 -5.90
CA CYS A 170 -13.59 -24.19 -7.37
C CYS A 170 -12.75 -23.06 -8.00
N GLY A 171 -12.05 -22.25 -7.20
CA GLY A 171 -11.22 -21.12 -7.65
C GLY A 171 -11.99 -19.96 -8.28
N ARG A 172 -13.32 -20.07 -8.44
CA ARG A 172 -14.13 -19.03 -9.09
C ARG A 172 -14.40 -17.85 -8.16
N ARG A 173 -14.45 -16.65 -8.73
CA ARG A 173 -14.77 -15.40 -8.02
C ARG A 173 -16.09 -15.54 -7.23
N MET A 174 -16.04 -15.18 -5.96
CA MET A 174 -17.22 -15.10 -5.11
C MET A 174 -17.95 -13.77 -5.36
N ARG A 175 -19.28 -13.81 -5.37
CA ARG A 175 -20.09 -12.58 -5.27
C ARG A 175 -20.09 -12.15 -3.81
N VAL A 176 -19.65 -10.93 -3.55
CA VAL A 176 -19.66 -10.31 -2.22
C VAL A 176 -20.82 -9.35 -2.12
N GLN A 177 -21.60 -9.50 -1.06
CA GLN A 177 -22.59 -8.54 -0.62
C GLN A 177 -22.08 -7.90 0.67
N VAL A 178 -21.89 -6.58 0.64
CA VAL A 178 -21.47 -5.80 1.81
C VAL A 178 -22.70 -5.53 2.69
N LEU A 179 -22.54 -5.71 4.00
CA LEU A 179 -23.55 -5.49 5.04
C LEU A 179 -23.02 -4.46 6.05
N PRO A 180 -23.89 -3.80 6.85
CA PRO A 180 -23.48 -2.75 7.79
C PRO A 180 -22.42 -3.16 8.83
N LEU A 181 -22.28 -4.47 9.10
CA LEU A 181 -21.36 -5.03 10.10
C LEU A 181 -20.45 -6.14 9.52
N GLY A 182 -20.27 -6.21 8.19
CA GLY A 182 -19.40 -7.21 7.57
C GLY A 182 -19.74 -7.51 6.12
N TYR A 183 -19.37 -8.68 5.61
CA TYR A 183 -19.70 -9.11 4.25
C TYR A 183 -20.15 -10.57 4.20
N ARG A 184 -21.00 -10.90 3.22
CA ARG A 184 -21.31 -12.27 2.85
C ARG A 184 -20.73 -12.56 1.46
N ALA A 185 -19.97 -13.65 1.34
CA ALA A 185 -19.41 -14.12 0.07
C ALA A 185 -20.07 -15.43 -0.37
N ALA A 186 -20.51 -15.51 -1.62
CA ALA A 186 -21.17 -16.69 -2.18
C ALA A 186 -20.67 -16.99 -3.59
N CYS A 187 -20.38 -18.26 -3.89
CA CYS A 187 -20.12 -18.70 -5.27
C CYS A 187 -21.44 -19.13 -5.91
N PRO A 188 -21.96 -18.40 -6.92
CA PRO A 188 -23.23 -18.75 -7.56
C PRO A 188 -23.22 -20.12 -8.24
N VAL A 189 -22.04 -20.56 -8.72
CA VAL A 189 -21.87 -21.87 -9.36
C VAL A 189 -21.93 -23.00 -8.32
N CYS A 190 -21.22 -22.87 -7.19
CA CYS A 190 -21.28 -23.88 -6.12
C CYS A 190 -22.64 -23.90 -5.43
N GLN A 191 -23.32 -22.76 -5.32
CA GLN A 191 -24.69 -22.71 -4.78
C GLN A 191 -25.71 -23.36 -5.73
N ALA A 192 -25.56 -23.19 -7.05
CA ALA A 192 -26.38 -23.89 -8.02
C ALA A 192 -26.15 -25.41 -7.95
N ALA A 193 -24.89 -25.84 -7.87
CA ALA A 193 -24.51 -27.24 -7.76
C ALA A 193 -25.05 -27.91 -6.48
N ALA A 194 -25.00 -27.22 -5.33
CA ALA A 194 -25.56 -27.70 -4.07
C ALA A 194 -27.09 -27.87 -4.14
N ARG A 195 -27.80 -26.90 -4.74
CA ARG A 195 -29.27 -26.94 -4.90
C ARG A 195 -29.74 -28.05 -5.85
N THR A 196 -28.94 -28.40 -6.86
CA THR A 196 -29.23 -29.56 -7.72
C THR A 196 -28.98 -30.90 -7.03
N GLN A 197 -28.02 -30.96 -6.11
CA GLN A 197 -27.72 -32.16 -5.32
C GLN A 197 -28.83 -32.45 -4.29
N GLU A 198 -29.37 -31.42 -3.64
CA GLU A 198 -30.48 -31.54 -2.69
C GLU A 198 -31.80 -31.95 -3.38
N ARG A 199 -32.08 -31.45 -4.59
CA ARG A 199 -33.27 -31.86 -5.37
C ARG A 199 -33.16 -33.29 -5.95
N GLY A 200 -31.95 -33.81 -6.11
CA GLY A 200 -31.70 -35.18 -6.54
C GLY A 200 -31.88 -36.22 -5.43
N GLN A 201 -31.81 -35.80 -4.16
CA GLN A 201 -31.99 -36.69 -3.00
C GLN A 201 -33.43 -36.74 -2.49
N SER A 202 -34.31 -35.82 -2.92
CA SER A 202 -35.73 -35.81 -2.58
C SER A 202 -36.63 -36.63 -3.52
N ASN A 203 -36.06 -37.35 -4.50
CA ASN A 203 -36.79 -38.24 -5.41
C ASN A 203 -36.17 -39.64 -5.41
N MET A 204 -36.25 -40.34 -4.27
CA MET A 204 -36.27 -41.80 -4.25
C MET A 204 -37.71 -42.23 -3.94
N PRO A 205 -38.38 -43.00 -4.82
CA PRO A 205 -39.62 -43.66 -4.42
C PRO A 205 -39.29 -44.71 -3.35
N ALA A 206 -40.21 -44.85 -2.39
CA ALA A 206 -40.16 -45.84 -1.33
C ALA A 206 -40.21 -47.29 -1.86
#